data_AF-A0A7X3RF77-F1
#
_entry.id   AF-A0A7X3RF77-F1
#
_cell.length_a   1.000
_cell.length_b   1.000
_cell.length_c   1.000
_cell.angle_alpha   90.00
_cell.angle_beta   90.00
_cell.angle_gamma   90.00
#
_symmetry.space_group_name_H-M   'P 1'
#
loop_
_entity.id
_entity.type
_entity.pdbx_description
1 polymer ?
#
loop_
_entity_poly.entity_id
_entity_poly.type
_entity_poly.pdbx_seq_one_letter_code
_entity_poly.pdbx_strand_id
1 'polypeptide(L)' 'MTYRGYTAEIIYSDEDGFFVGDVVGIDDIICFHGNTDEELRVAFEGVVDLYIEALQEPENPPQKHFAGRLLSRLRQALHL' A
#
# COMPACT_ATOMS: atom_id res chain seq x y z
N MET A 1 2.90 2.92 10.21
CA MET A 1 1.53 3.11 10.76
C MET A 1 0.91 1.75 11.03
N THR A 2 -0.09 1.63 11.90
CA THR A 2 -0.73 0.33 12.21
C THR A 2 -2.25 0.46 12.28
N TYR A 3 -2.98 -0.48 11.67
CA TYR A 3 -4.44 -0.52 11.68
C TYR A 3 -4.94 -1.96 11.53
N ARG A 4 -5.90 -2.40 12.37
CA ARG A 4 -6.44 -3.77 12.39
C ARG A 4 -5.41 -4.90 12.41
N GLY A 5 -4.23 -4.65 12.98
CA GLY A 5 -3.11 -5.61 13.02
C GLY A 5 -2.21 -5.60 11.78
N TYR A 6 -2.55 -4.82 10.76
CA TYR A 6 -1.70 -4.57 9.60
C TYR A 6 -0.76 -3.41 9.87
N THR A 7 0.43 -3.46 9.28
CA THR A 7 1.46 -2.43 9.43
C THR A 7 1.80 -1.86 8.06
N ALA A 8 1.95 -0.54 7.98
CA ALA A 8 2.45 0.14 6.79
C ALA A 8 3.79 0.82 7.05
N GLU A 9 4.67 0.70 6.07
CA GLU A 9 5.90 1.49 5.94
C GLU A 9 5.68 2.62 4.95
N ILE A 10 6.14 3.83 5.30
CA ILE A 10 5.97 5.03 4.48
C ILE A 10 7.33 5.50 4.01
N ILE A 11 7.44 5.78 2.71
CA ILE A 11 8.62 6.34 2.06
C ILE A 11 8.20 7.61 1.33
N TYR A 12 9.02 8.66 1.42
CA TYR A 12 8.83 9.87 0.63
C TYR A 12 9.55 9.73 -0.72
N SER A 13 8.85 10.03 -1.82
CA SER A 13 9.46 10.15 -3.15
C SER A 13 9.82 11.62 -3.39
N ASP A 14 11.10 11.95 -3.36
CA ASP A 14 11.58 13.29 -3.76
C ASP A 14 11.32 13.57 -5.25
N GLU A 15 11.25 12.53 -6.09
CA GLU A 15 11.03 12.65 -7.54
C GLU A 15 9.58 13.04 -7.86
N ASP A 16 8.62 12.40 -7.19
CA ASP A 16 7.19 12.62 -7.43
C ASP A 16 6.56 13.64 -6.47
N GLY A 17 7.26 13.98 -5.38
CA GLY A 17 6.82 14.95 -4.38
C GLY A 17 5.73 14.46 -3.42
N PHE A 18 5.45 13.15 -3.37
CA PHE A 18 4.43 12.57 -2.49
C PHE A 18 4.94 11.36 -1.68
N PHE A 19 4.18 11.01 -0.64
CA PHE A 19 4.45 9.85 0.19
C PHE A 19 3.79 8.60 -0.38
N VAL A 20 4.54 7.51 -0.40
CA VAL A 20 4.07 6.17 -0.77
C VAL A 20 4.09 5.30 0.48
N GLY A 21 2.97 4.62 0.74
CA GLY A 21 2.86 3.61 1.78
C GLY A 21 2.76 2.21 1.20
N ASP A 22 3.43 1.25 1.84
CA ASP A 22 3.35 -0.18 1.54
C ASP A 22 2.92 -0.96 2.77
N VAL A 23 1.95 -1.88 2.61
CA VAL A 23 1.48 -2.75 3.69
C VAL A 23 2.40 -3.96 3.79
N VAL A 24 3.07 -4.11 4.92
CA VAL A 24 4.08 -5.16 5.15
C VAL A 24 3.53 -6.27 6.06
N GLY A 25 4.13 -7.45 5.94
CA GLY A 25 3.78 -8.62 6.75
C GLY A 25 2.60 -9.44 6.21
N ILE A 26 2.28 -9.27 4.92
CA ILE A 26 1.27 -10.04 4.19
C ILE A 26 1.85 -10.59 2.88
N ASP A 27 1.22 -11.63 2.32
CA ASP A 27 1.66 -12.23 1.04
C ASP A 27 1.30 -11.36 -0.19
N ASP A 28 0.27 -10.53 -0.06
CA ASP A 28 -0.18 -9.62 -1.11
C ASP A 28 0.56 -8.29 -1.07
N ILE A 29 0.70 -7.66 -2.23
CA ILE A 29 1.31 -6.35 -2.35
C ILE A 29 0.19 -5.31 -2.36
N ILE A 30 0.17 -4.45 -1.34
CA ILE A 30 -0.84 -3.39 -1.19
C ILE A 30 -0.10 -2.08 -0.95
N CYS A 31 -0.24 -1.14 -1.88
CA CYS A 31 0.34 0.19 -1.75
C CYS A 31 -0.73 1.27 -1.77
N PHE A 32 -0.43 2.39 -1.14
CA PHE A 32 -1.26 3.60 -1.11
C PHE A 32 -0.36 4.84 -1.19
N HIS A 33 -0.93 6.01 -1.39
CA HIS A 33 -0.17 7.27 -1.43
C HIS A 33 -0.97 8.39 -0.78
N GLY A 34 -0.28 9.48 -0.43
CA GLY A 34 -0.88 10.67 0.14
C GLY A 34 0.13 11.81 0.20
N ASN A 35 -0.38 13.04 0.31
CA ASN A 35 0.45 14.24 0.43
C ASN A 35 0.53 14.74 1.87
N THR A 36 -0.36 14.25 2.74
CA THR A 36 -0.43 14.60 4.15
C THR A 36 -0.55 13.32 4.99
N ASP A 37 -0.18 13.41 6.27
CA ASP A 37 -0.36 12.30 7.22
C ASP A 37 -1.82 11.82 7.31
N GLU A 38 -2.76 12.76 7.17
CA GLU A 38 -4.19 12.48 7.24
C GLU A 38 -4.68 11.73 6.00
N GLU A 39 -4.24 12.15 4.80
CA GLU A 39 -4.51 11.42 3.55
C GLU A 39 -3.92 10.01 3.57
N LEU A 40 -2.67 9.87 4.03
CA LEU A 40 -2.01 8.56 4.15
C LEU A 40 -2.78 7.63 5.08
N ARG A 41 -3.31 8.16 6.18
CA ARG A 41 -4.06 7.36 7.15
C ARG A 41 -5.39 6.89 6.59
N VAL A 42 -6.15 7.77 5.97
CA VAL A 42 -7.42 7.41 5.33
C VAL A 42 -7.17 6.42 4.19
N ALA A 43 -6.14 6.63 3.38
CA ALA A 43 -5.79 5.73 2.30
C ALA A 43 -5.36 4.34 2.82
N PHE A 44 -4.54 4.31 3.88
CA PHE A 44 -4.12 3.06 4.52
C PHE A 44 -5.28 2.27 5.11
N GLU A 45 -6.15 2.92 5.90
CA GLU A 45 -7.30 2.27 6.52
C GLU A 45 -8.25 1.72 5.44
N GLY A 46 -8.47 2.49 4.37
CA GLY A 46 -9.31 2.07 3.24
C GLY A 46 -8.76 0.86 2.48
N VAL A 47 -7.47 0.82 2.15
CA VAL A 47 -6.90 -0.35 1.45
C VAL A 47 -6.87 -1.61 2.32
N VAL A 48 -6.69 -1.47 3.63
CA VAL A 48 -6.76 -2.60 4.57
C VAL A 48 -8.19 -3.12 4.70
N ASP A 49 -9.18 -2.24 4.84
CA ASP A 49 -10.59 -2.66 4.93
C ASP A 49 -11.03 -3.36 3.64
N LEU A 50 -10.69 -2.81 2.46
CA LEU A 50 -10.92 -3.46 1.16
C LEU A 50 -10.24 -4.84 1.05
N TYR A 51 -9.03 -4.98 1.57
CA TYR A 51 -8.32 -6.26 1.57
C TYR A 51 -9.02 -7.30 2.45
N ILE A 52 -9.45 -6.91 3.65
CA ILE A 52 -10.20 -7.80 4.55
C ILE A 52 -11.55 -8.20 3.91
N GLU A 53 -12.24 -7.27 3.26
CA GLU A 53 -13.48 -7.55 2.52
C GLU A 53 -13.22 -8.54 1.37
N ALA A 54 -12.16 -8.34 0.58
CA ALA A 54 -11.79 -9.23 -0.51
C ALA A 54 -11.45 -10.66 -0.02
N LEU A 55 -10.87 -10.80 1.17
CA LEU A 55 -10.63 -12.11 1.79
C LEU A 55 -11.93 -12.84 2.20
N GLN A 56 -13.02 -12.09 2.42
CA GLN A 56 -14.31 -12.66 2.78
C GLN A 56 -15.13 -13.06 1.55
N GLU A 57 -14.75 -12.63 0.35
CA GLU A 57 -15.40 -13.05 -0.91
C GLU A 57 -14.77 -14.36 -1.44
N PRO A 58 -15.48 -15.50 -1.40
CA PRO A 58 -14.89 -16.82 -1.64
C PRO A 58 -14.55 -17.14 -3.10
N GLU A 59 -14.85 -16.28 -4.08
CA GLU A 59 -14.75 -16.65 -5.51
C GLU A 59 -14.04 -15.65 -6.43
N ASN A 60 -13.42 -14.58 -5.92
CA ASN A 60 -12.67 -13.67 -6.77
C ASN A 60 -11.40 -13.18 -6.05
N PRO A 61 -10.22 -13.78 -6.27
CA PRO A 61 -8.99 -13.30 -5.64
C PRO A 61 -8.80 -11.84 -6.03
N PRO A 62 -8.44 -10.94 -5.08
CA PRO A 62 -8.25 -9.53 -5.35
C PRO A 62 -7.37 -9.42 -6.59
N GLN A 63 -7.93 -8.87 -7.69
CA GLN A 63 -7.22 -8.79 -8.95
C GLN A 63 -5.89 -8.11 -8.67
N LYS A 64 -4.82 -8.85 -8.97
CA LYS A 64 -3.40 -8.60 -8.72
C LYS A 64 -2.86 -7.38 -9.50
N HIS A 65 -3.65 -6.34 -9.63
CA HIS A 65 -3.53 -5.28 -10.62
C HIS A 65 -3.73 -3.89 -10.01
N PHE A 66 -3.15 -3.60 -8.85
CA PHE A 66 -2.90 -2.20 -8.49
C PHE A 66 -1.49 -1.87 -7.98
N ALA A 67 -0.69 -2.86 -7.56
CA ALA A 67 0.57 -2.54 -6.86
C ALA A 67 1.86 -3.16 -7.44
N GLY A 68 1.80 -3.96 -8.51
CA GLY A 68 2.99 -4.72 -8.96
C GLY A 68 4.01 -3.97 -9.82
N ARG A 69 3.63 -2.82 -10.42
CA ARG A 69 4.50 -2.14 -11.41
C ARG A 69 5.16 -0.85 -10.92
N LEU A 70 4.77 -0.35 -9.75
CA LEU A 70 5.35 0.86 -9.16
C LEU A 70 6.53 0.52 -8.24
N LEU A 71 6.42 -0.53 -7.42
CA LEU A 71 7.46 -0.91 -6.45
C LEU A 71 8.75 -1.44 -7.09
N SER A 72 8.70 -2.14 -8.23
CA SER A 72 9.93 -2.61 -8.88
C SER A 72 10.74 -1.46 -9.50
N ARG A 73 10.09 -0.36 -9.85
CA ARG A 73 10.76 0.86 -10.34
C ARG A 73 11.20 1.77 -9.20
N LEU A 74 10.40 1.92 -8.14
CA LEU A 74 10.79 2.69 -6.95
C LEU A 74 11.98 2.05 -6.22
N ARG A 75 12.02 0.72 -6.09
CA ARG A 75 13.17 0.02 -5.50
C ARG A 75 14.44 0.14 -6.35
N GLN A 76 14.30 0.28 -7.67
CA GLN A 76 15.44 0.56 -8.56
C GLN A 76 15.86 2.04 -8.53
N ALA A 77 14.93 2.98 -8.35
CA ALA A 77 15.23 4.41 -8.22
C ALA A 77 15.87 4.76 -6.85
N LEU A 78 15.55 4.01 -5.80
CA LEU A 78 16.07 4.21 -4.44
C LEU A 78 17.44 3.57 -4.16
N HIS A 79 18.08 2.90 -5.14
CA HIS A 79 19.39 2.24 -4.97
C HIS A 79 19.58 1.51 -3.62
N LEU A 80 18.78 0.46 -3.35
CA LEU A 80 19.15 -0.55 -2.33
C LEU A 80 20.01 -1.65 -2.96
#